data_AF-A0A974Z7E5-F1
#
_entry.id   AF-A0A974Z7E5-F1
#
_cell.length_a   1.000
_cell.length_b   1.000
_cell.length_c   1.000
_cell.angle_alpha   90.00
_cell.angle_beta   90.00
_cell.angle_gamma   90.00
#
_symmetry.space_group_name_H-M   'P 1'
#
loop_
_entity.id
_entity.type
_entity.pdbx_description
1 polymer ?
#
loop_
_entity_poly.entity_id
_entity_poly.type
_entity_poly.pdbx_seq_one_letter_code
_entity_poly.pdbx_strand_id
1 'polypeptide(L)' 'MSESSYVFRVSGRLSDRATHAVLGFGELEVTAAPPETIIYCHVTDEERLHRLLTLFRVLGLDVVSMQQVP' A
#
# COMPACT_ATOMS: atom_id res chain seq x y z
N MET A 1 -0.21 -16.03 -21.38
CA MET A 1 -0.36 -14.58 -21.21
C MET A 1 -0.30 -14.33 -19.72
N SER A 2 0.63 -13.50 -19.25
CA SER A 2 0.73 -13.17 -17.82
C SER A 2 -0.35 -12.17 -17.47
N GLU A 3 -1.25 -12.54 -16.57
CA GLU A 3 -2.20 -11.62 -15.96
C GLU A 3 -1.46 -10.83 -14.88
N SER A 4 -1.54 -9.49 -14.95
CA SER A 4 -0.90 -8.59 -13.98
C SER A 4 -1.99 -7.96 -13.13
N SER A 5 -1.94 -8.17 -11.82
CA SER A 5 -2.79 -7.48 -10.86
C SER A 5 -2.15 -6.16 -10.44
N TYR A 6 -2.96 -5.11 -10.32
CA TYR A 6 -2.50 -3.77 -9.95
C TYR A 6 -3.27 -3.27 -8.72
N VAL A 7 -2.57 -2.59 -7.81
CA VAL A 7 -3.16 -1.94 -6.64
C VAL A 7 -2.87 -0.45 -6.71
N PHE A 8 -3.92 0.38 -6.68
CA PHE A 8 -3.81 1.84 -6.73
C PHE A 8 -4.14 2.42 -5.36
N ARG A 9 -3.20 3.21 -4.80
CA ARG A 9 -3.41 3.94 -3.55
C ARG A 9 -3.59 5.41 -3.83
N VAL A 10 -4.81 5.91 -3.64
CA VAL A 10 -5.18 7.30 -3.92
C VAL A 10 -5.33 8.04 -2.60
N SER A 11 -4.62 9.17 -2.47
CA SER A 11 -4.73 10.03 -1.29
C SER A 11 -6.07 10.76 -1.27
N GLY A 12 -6.70 10.83 -0.10
CA GLY A 12 -7.98 11.51 0.10
C GLY A 12 -9.18 10.56 0.09
N ARG A 13 -10.38 11.14 0.06
CA ARG A 13 -11.64 10.39 -0.01
C ARG A 13 -12.16 10.39 -1.45
N LEU A 14 -12.54 9.23 -1.97
CA LEU A 14 -13.29 9.19 -3.22
C LEU A 14 -14.69 9.72 -2.97
N SER A 15 -15.14 10.64 -3.82
CA SER A 15 -16.56 11.04 -3.85
C SER A 15 -17.41 9.91 -4.41
N ASP A 16 -18.73 9.97 -4.20
CA ASP A 16 -19.65 8.98 -4.78
C ASP A 16 -19.52 8.89 -6.30
N ARG A 17 -19.34 10.05 -6.97
CA ARG A 17 -19.10 10.12 -8.41
C ARG A 17 -17.80 9.41 -8.82
N ALA A 18 -16.71 9.63 -8.08
CA ALA A 18 -15.43 9.00 -8.37
C ALA A 18 -15.50 7.49 -8.13
N THR A 19 -16.13 7.07 -7.03
CA THR A 19 -16.33 5.65 -6.68
C THR A 19 -17.13 4.93 -7.77
N HIS A 20 -18.23 5.50 -8.23
CA HIS A 20 -19.05 4.91 -9.29
C HIS A 20 -18.29 4.79 -10.62
N ALA A 21 -17.48 5.79 -10.97
CA ALA A 21 -16.64 5.74 -12.17
C ALA A 21 -15.57 4.65 -12.08
N VAL A 22 -14.94 4.47 -10.91
CA VAL A 22 -13.93 3.42 -10.69
C VAL A 22 -14.57 2.04 -10.75
N LEU A 23 -15.65 1.81 -10.00
CA LEU A 23 -16.34 0.51 -9.98
C LEU A 23 -16.95 0.13 -11.34
N GLY A 24 -17.19 1.11 -12.22
CA GLY A 24 -17.65 0.85 -13.59
C GLY A 24 -16.59 0.21 -14.50
N PHE A 25 -15.31 0.16 -14.11
CA PHE A 25 -14.22 -0.35 -14.94
C PHE A 25 -13.98 -1.87 -14.79
N GLY A 26 -15.03 -2.65 -14.53
CA GLY A 26 -14.96 -4.11 -14.44
C GLY A 26 -14.81 -4.62 -13.01
N GLU A 27 -14.07 -5.72 -12.83
CA GLU A 27 -13.87 -6.37 -11.53
C GLU A 27 -12.88 -5.58 -10.66
N LEU A 28 -13.37 -4.52 -10.04
CA LEU A 28 -12.61 -3.68 -9.12
C LEU A 28 -13.25 -3.66 -7.74
N GLU A 29 -12.41 -3.69 -6.72
CA GLU A 29 -12.82 -3.52 -5.32
C GLU A 29 -12.26 -2.20 -4.79
N VAL A 30 -13.14 -1.37 -4.22
CA VAL A 30 -12.75 -0.09 -3.60
C VAL A 30 -12.91 -0.22 -2.09
N THR A 31 -11.78 -0.19 -1.38
CA THR A 31 -11.74 -0.22 0.08
C THR A 31 -11.17 1.10 0.61
N ALA A 32 -11.82 1.67 1.65
CA ALA A 32 -11.29 2.84 2.34
C ALA A 32 -10.04 2.46 3.13
N ALA A 33 -8.92 3.13 2.84
CA ALA A 33 -7.68 3.00 3.61
C ALA A 33 -7.45 4.27 4.46
N PRO A 34 -6.97 4.13 5.71
CA PRO A 34 -6.58 5.28 6.52
C PRO A 34 -5.42 6.06 5.87
N PRO A 35 -5.23 7.35 6.22
CA PRO A 35 -4.06 8.09 5.79
C PRO A 35 -2.80 7.43 6.37
N GLU A 36 -1.93 6.94 5.49
CA GLU A 36 -0.70 6.25 5.86
C GLU A 36 0.53 7.13 5.62
N THR A 37 1.60 6.85 6.35
CA THR A 37 2.91 7.45 6.13
C THR A 37 3.77 6.53 5.28
N ILE A 38 4.30 7.05 4.17
CA ILE A 38 5.21 6.30 3.30
C ILE A 38 6.65 6.53 3.79
N ILE A 39 7.35 5.44 4.12
CA ILE A 39 8.76 5.46 4.51
C ILE A 39 9.57 4.81 3.39
N TYR A 40 10.40 5.60 2.71
CA TYR A 40 11.36 5.10 1.72
C TYR A 40 12.67 4.72 2.42
N CYS A 41 13.14 3.50 2.17
CA CYS A 41 14.45 3.08 2.64
C CYS A 41 15.15 2.20 1.59
N HIS A 42 16.47 2.39 1.45
CA HIS A 42 17.30 1.43 0.73
C HIS A 42 17.77 0.36 1.70
N VAL A 43 17.33 -0.87 1.45
CA VAL A 43 17.73 -2.04 2.23
C VAL A 43 18.64 -2.91 1.36
N THR A 44 19.85 -3.13 1.84
CA THR A 44 20.93 -3.83 1.12
C THR A 44 20.93 -5.33 1.36
N ASP A 45 20.26 -5.78 2.42
CA ASP A 45 20.28 -7.15 2.92
C ASP A 45 19.04 -7.43 3.77
N GLU A 46 18.68 -8.70 3.88
CA GLU A 46 17.48 -9.13 4.59
C GLU A 46 17.55 -8.86 6.11
N GLU A 47 18.75 -8.95 6.71
CA GLU A 47 18.91 -8.68 8.14
C GLU A 47 18.54 -7.23 8.49
N ARG A 48 18.92 -6.29 7.64
CA ARG A 48 18.57 -4.87 7.80
C ARG A 48 17.07 -4.65 7.64
N LEU A 49 16.38 -5.40 6.78
CA LEU A 49 14.92 -5.37 6.67
C LEU A 49 14.27 -5.83 7.98
N HIS A 50 14.69 -6.99 8.49
CA HIS A 50 14.17 -7.56 9.75
C HIS A 50 14.37 -6.63 10.95
N ARG A 51 15.52 -5.97 11.03
CA ARG A 51 15.78 -4.95 12.07
C ARG A 51 14.82 -3.77 11.96
N LEU A 52 14.52 -3.31 10.74
CA LEU A 52 13.58 -2.20 10.52
C LEU A 52 12.14 -2.58 10.91
N LEU A 53 11.69 -3.77 10.53
CA LEU A 53 10.36 -4.28 10.91
C LEU A 53 10.23 -4.45 12.43
N THR A 54 11.30 -4.92 13.09
CA THR A 54 11.35 -5.00 14.55
C THR A 54 11.24 -3.63 15.19
N LEU A 55 11.94 -2.62 14.66
CA LEU A 55 11.87 -1.24 15.14
C LEU A 55 10.44 -0.68 15.03
N PHE A 56 9.78 -0.86 13.88
CA PHE A 56 8.38 -0.43 13.71
C PHE A 56 7.47 -1.05 14.75
N ARG A 57 7.60 -2.36 14.99
CA ARG A 57 6.84 -3.06 16.02
C ARG A 57 7.09 -2.50 17.43
N VAL A 58 8.36 -2.25 17.79
CA VAL A 58 8.71 -1.67 19.10
C VAL A 58 8.12 -0.26 19.28
N LEU A 59 8.03 0.51 18.20
CA LEU A 59 7.43 1.85 18.20
C LEU A 59 5.89 1.85 18.15
N GLY A 60 5.26 0.66 18.07
CA GLY A 60 3.81 0.56 17.91
C GLY A 60 3.31 1.01 16.53
N LEU A 61 4.18 0.97 15.52
CA LEU A 61 3.82 1.24 14.13
C LEU A 61 3.38 -0.06 13.46
N ASP A 62 2.12 -0.10 13.00
CA ASP A 62 1.58 -1.20 12.23
C ASP A 62 1.93 -1.04 10.74
N VAL A 63 2.75 -1.96 10.23
CA VAL A 63 3.08 -2.02 8.80
C VAL A 63 1.92 -2.70 8.07
N VAL A 64 1.12 -1.92 7.35
CA VAL A 64 -0.05 -2.42 6.62
C VAL A 64 0.25 -2.81 5.17
N SER A 65 1.36 -2.32 4.60
CA SER A 65 1.81 -2.66 3.25
C SER A 65 3.33 -2.46 3.14
N MET A 66 4.00 -3.38 2.45
CA MET A 66 5.39 -3.27 2.06
C MET A 66 5.52 -3.73 0.61
N GLN A 67 6.08 -2.89 -0.25
CA GLN A 67 6.31 -3.22 -1.66
C GLN A 67 7.79 -2.99 -2.00
N GLN A 68 8.40 -3.98 -2.64
CA GLN A 68 9.71 -3.79 -3.26
C GLN A 68 9.51 -3.05 -4.59
N VAL A 69 10.12 -1.87 -4.70
CA VAL A 69 10.11 -1.10 -5.94
C VAL A 69 11.34 -1.48 -6.78
N PRO A 70 11.21 -1.56 -8.13
CA PRO A 70 12.34 -1.74 -9.04
C PRO A 70 13.37 -0.60 -8.94
#